data_AF-A0A2L2T6Z7-F1
#
_entry.id   AF-A0A2L2T6Z7-F1
#
_cell.length_a   1.000
_cell.length_b   1.000
_cell.length_c   1.000
_cell.angle_alpha   90.00
_cell.angle_beta   90.00
_cell.angle_gamma   90.00
#
_symmetry.space_group_name_H-M   'P 1'
#
loop_
_entity.id
_entity.type
_entity.pdbx_description
1 polymer ?
#
loop_
_entity_poly.entity_id
_entity_poly.type
_entity_poly.pdbx_seq_one_letter_code
_entity_poly.pdbx_strand_id
1 'polypeptide(L)'
;MPPSMRLKAVPSSGILSTLFRSGAGLTSGRWSSTRAVGQPSLKLLTHQHLTESGSDTFVSYDIAHAAQEDLRSRFLQWKGLADEEQRGRVPRPHLVSFEPTPTLTLGRRQPPLTPAQTSRFQAPLSVTLPSRRSPVPERTFTPDVRQTSRGGLTTYHGPGQLVLWPVLDMHSPLFAHYSVMSYASHLEATTRRLLADIFGLKTYTTRDEPGVWVYTSAGQPERKIAAMGVHHRRHVTALGIAVNIDIPVEGPEDVNPWARFVPCGLEGKLVTSVAAELRGSGDMSRLSDWDMASLAARWAKIFDEGLVDDTKRDVYGEASTELRRAAM
;
A
#
# COMPACT_ATOMS: atom_id res chain seq x y z
N MET A 1 -10.23 4.21 33.59
CA MET A 1 -9.19 3.32 33.05
C MET A 1 -9.79 2.53 31.90
N PRO A 2 -9.22 2.55 30.69
CA PRO A 2 -9.69 1.72 29.58
C PRO A 2 -9.19 0.27 29.72
N PRO A 3 -9.96 -0.74 29.26
CA PRO A 3 -9.54 -2.15 29.31
C PRO A 3 -8.51 -2.46 28.21
N SER A 4 -7.59 -3.38 28.49
CA SER A 4 -6.56 -3.81 27.54
C SER A 4 -7.12 -4.78 26.48
N MET A 5 -7.15 -4.36 25.21
CA MET A 5 -7.41 -5.27 24.10
C MET A 5 -6.20 -6.17 23.84
N ARG A 6 -6.42 -7.50 23.81
CA ARG A 6 -5.42 -8.48 23.37
C ARG A 6 -5.60 -8.79 21.89
N LEU A 7 -4.62 -8.40 21.08
CA LEU A 7 -4.48 -8.90 19.71
C LEU A 7 -4.18 -10.41 19.73
N LYS A 8 -4.92 -11.21 18.98
CA LYS A 8 -4.61 -12.63 18.74
C LYS A 8 -3.87 -12.79 17.42
N ALA A 9 -2.62 -13.23 17.47
CA ALA A 9 -1.96 -13.85 16.33
C ALA A 9 -2.37 -15.33 16.26
N VAL A 10 -2.60 -15.86 15.06
CA VAL A 10 -2.89 -17.29 14.84
C VAL A 10 -1.62 -17.95 14.28
N PRO A 11 -0.93 -18.81 15.04
CA PRO A 11 0.18 -19.61 14.52
C PRO A 11 -0.35 -20.90 13.89
N SER A 12 0.23 -21.32 12.76
CA SER A 12 0.05 -22.65 12.21
C SER A 12 1.10 -23.63 12.74
N SER A 13 0.69 -24.56 13.60
CA SER A 13 1.35 -25.86 13.75
C SER A 13 1.04 -26.72 12.51
N GLY A 14 1.85 -27.71 12.10
CA GLY A 14 3.04 -28.29 12.73
C GLY A 14 2.88 -29.80 12.92
N ILE A 15 3.44 -30.61 12.01
CA ILE A 15 3.55 -32.08 12.12
C ILE A 15 4.97 -32.49 11.68
N LEU A 16 5.56 -33.47 12.37
CA LEU A 16 6.98 -33.84 12.28
C LEU A 16 7.12 -35.38 12.36
N SER A 17 8.19 -35.93 11.77
CA SER A 17 8.69 -37.33 11.88
C SER A 17 7.93 -38.42 11.08
N THR A 18 8.54 -39.53 10.61
CA THR A 18 9.86 -40.14 10.92
C THR A 18 10.43 -41.04 9.78
N LEU A 19 11.77 -41.10 9.65
CA LEU A 19 12.66 -42.21 9.20
C LEU A 19 12.38 -43.11 7.97
N PHE A 20 13.39 -43.30 7.10
CA PHE A 20 14.23 -44.53 7.04
C PHE A 20 15.53 -44.32 6.21
N ARG A 21 16.50 -45.25 6.29
CA ARG A 21 17.89 -45.16 5.79
C ARG A 21 18.25 -46.27 4.78
N SER A 22 19.25 -46.00 3.92
CA SER A 22 20.04 -46.93 3.06
C SER A 22 19.30 -47.75 1.97
N GLY A 23 19.90 -48.09 0.81
CA GLY A 23 21.20 -47.70 0.22
C GLY A 23 21.55 -48.49 -1.06
N ALA A 24 22.57 -48.03 -1.81
CA ALA A 24 23.25 -48.64 -2.98
C ALA A 24 22.51 -48.75 -4.35
N GLY A 25 23.22 -48.42 -5.44
CA GLY A 25 22.77 -48.62 -6.84
C GLY A 25 23.54 -47.78 -7.89
N LEU A 26 23.96 -48.39 -8.99
CA LEU A 26 24.82 -47.84 -10.05
C LEU A 26 24.13 -48.00 -11.43
N THR A 27 24.42 -47.26 -12.53
CA THR A 27 25.49 -46.29 -12.83
C THR A 27 25.03 -45.25 -13.89
N SER A 28 25.87 -44.23 -14.16
CA SER A 28 25.98 -43.49 -15.44
C SER A 28 24.71 -42.96 -16.15
N GLY A 29 24.47 -41.64 -16.05
CA GLY A 29 23.59 -40.89 -16.95
C GLY A 29 24.00 -39.41 -17.00
N ARG A 30 24.55 -38.95 -18.14
CA ARG A 30 25.25 -37.66 -18.24
C ARG A 30 24.32 -36.50 -18.66
N TRP A 31 23.69 -35.85 -17.69
CA TRP A 31 23.09 -34.52 -17.86
C TRP A 31 23.42 -33.64 -16.64
N SER A 32 24.34 -32.69 -16.80
CA SER A 32 24.67 -31.73 -15.75
C SER A 32 23.66 -30.58 -15.77
N SER A 33 22.51 -30.76 -15.12
CA SER A 33 21.77 -29.60 -14.64
C SER A 33 22.51 -29.03 -13.43
N THR A 34 23.04 -27.83 -13.57
CA THR A 34 23.53 -27.06 -12.43
C THR A 34 22.34 -26.88 -11.49
N ARG A 35 22.35 -27.58 -10.34
CA ARG A 35 21.42 -27.25 -9.26
C ARG A 35 21.71 -25.81 -8.86
N ALA A 36 20.89 -24.89 -9.35
CA ALA A 36 20.74 -23.59 -8.72
C ALA A 36 20.33 -23.91 -7.28
N VAL A 37 21.29 -23.76 -6.35
CA VAL A 37 21.02 -23.82 -4.92
C VAL A 37 20.04 -22.69 -4.69
N GLY A 38 18.77 -23.04 -4.54
CA GLY A 38 17.71 -22.08 -4.31
C GLY A 38 18.08 -21.30 -3.06
N GLN A 39 18.53 -20.06 -3.24
CA GLN A 39 18.79 -19.19 -2.11
C GLN A 39 17.47 -19.12 -1.31
N PRO A 40 17.48 -19.43 0.00
CA PRO A 40 16.28 -19.27 0.79
C PRO A 40 15.85 -17.81 0.64
N SER A 41 14.63 -17.58 0.15
CA SER A 41 14.15 -16.22 -0.13
C SER A 41 14.26 -15.42 1.16
N LEU A 42 15.19 -14.48 1.20
CA LEU A 42 15.48 -13.63 2.35
C LEU A 42 14.33 -12.64 2.53
N LYS A 43 13.19 -13.14 3.01
CA LYS A 43 12.03 -12.32 3.32
C LYS A 43 12.45 -11.31 4.37
N LEU A 44 12.39 -10.00 4.08
CA LEU A 44 12.76 -8.92 5.00
C LEU A 44 11.51 -8.34 5.66
N LEU A 45 10.47 -8.07 4.87
CA LEU A 45 9.22 -7.43 5.26
C LEU A 45 8.33 -8.34 6.13
N THR A 46 7.98 -7.84 7.32
CA THR A 46 6.85 -8.35 8.10
C THR A 46 5.57 -7.65 7.61
N HIS A 47 4.54 -8.40 7.25
CA HIS A 47 3.26 -7.83 6.80
C HIS A 47 2.15 -8.13 7.79
N GLN A 48 1.37 -7.10 8.14
CA GLN A 48 0.15 -7.20 8.92
C GLN A 48 -1.00 -6.53 8.14
N HIS A 49 -2.04 -7.31 7.84
CA HIS A 49 -3.34 -6.75 7.45
C HIS A 49 -4.17 -6.53 8.73
N LEU A 50 -4.64 -5.31 8.95
CA LEU A 50 -5.50 -4.97 10.08
C LEU A 50 -6.96 -5.27 9.70
N THR A 51 -7.68 -5.83 10.65
CA THR A 51 -9.12 -6.09 10.59
C THR A 51 -9.70 -5.75 11.96
N GLU A 52 -10.81 -5.02 12.04
CA GLU A 52 -11.50 -4.84 13.31
C GLU A 52 -12.25 -6.12 13.71
N SER A 53 -12.51 -6.27 15.01
CA SER A 53 -13.13 -7.48 15.57
C SER A 53 -14.64 -7.27 15.75
N GLY A 54 -15.45 -7.78 14.81
CA GLY A 54 -16.90 -7.68 14.87
C GLY A 54 -17.54 -7.75 13.50
N SER A 55 -18.69 -7.09 13.35
CA SER A 55 -19.39 -6.90 12.07
C SER A 55 -18.76 -5.83 11.17
N ASP A 56 -17.88 -4.99 11.71
CA ASP A 56 -17.19 -3.96 10.93
C ASP A 56 -15.95 -4.51 10.23
N THR A 57 -16.04 -4.54 8.90
CA THR A 57 -15.01 -5.01 7.97
C THR A 57 -13.92 -3.98 7.71
N PHE A 58 -14.08 -2.76 8.23
CA PHE A 58 -13.25 -1.59 7.95
C PHE A 58 -12.55 -1.12 9.21
N VAL A 59 -11.33 -0.59 9.06
CA VAL A 59 -10.48 -0.16 10.17
C VAL A 59 -10.49 1.36 10.26
N SER A 60 -10.74 1.90 11.45
CA SER A 60 -10.64 3.35 11.65
C SER A 60 -9.22 3.89 11.41
N TYR A 61 -9.14 5.08 10.82
CA TYR A 61 -7.85 5.73 10.52
C TYR A 61 -6.98 5.87 11.78
N ASP A 62 -7.58 6.18 12.92
CA ASP A 62 -6.89 6.32 14.21
C ASP A 62 -6.28 5.00 14.70
N ILE A 63 -6.98 3.87 14.57
CA ILE A 63 -6.45 2.54 14.95
C ILE A 63 -5.26 2.17 14.06
N ALA A 64 -5.38 2.36 12.75
CA ALA A 64 -4.27 2.09 11.83
C ALA A 64 -3.07 3.02 12.09
N HIS A 65 -3.33 4.29 12.38
CA HIS A 65 -2.29 5.28 12.70
C HIS A 65 -1.59 4.94 14.03
N ALA A 66 -2.33 4.52 15.06
CA ALA A 66 -1.75 4.07 16.32
C ALA A 66 -0.86 2.84 16.14
N ALA A 67 -1.29 1.84 15.35
CA ALA A 67 -0.48 0.67 15.02
C ALA A 67 0.80 1.04 14.26
N GLN A 68 0.74 2.00 13.34
CA GLN A 68 1.90 2.54 12.66
C GLN A 68 2.87 3.25 13.62
N GLU A 69 2.37 4.14 14.49
CA GLU A 69 3.24 4.91 15.39
C GLU A 69 3.89 4.04 16.47
N ASP A 70 3.25 2.96 16.93
CA ASP A 70 3.90 1.95 17.77
C ASP A 70 5.11 1.32 17.05
N LEU A 71 4.93 0.85 15.81
CA LEU A 71 6.03 0.31 15.00
C LEU A 71 7.15 1.34 14.79
N ARG A 72 6.81 2.60 14.47
CA ARG A 72 7.78 3.68 14.29
C ARG A 72 8.51 4.02 15.58
N SER A 73 7.86 3.94 16.73
CA SER A 73 8.50 4.19 18.03
C SER A 73 9.66 3.22 18.27
N ARG A 74 9.52 1.94 17.89
CA ARG A 74 10.56 0.90 18.02
C ARG A 74 11.79 1.23 17.18
N PHE A 75 11.61 1.71 15.94
CA PHE A 75 12.73 2.20 15.11
C PHE A 75 13.39 3.44 15.73
N LEU A 76 12.60 4.41 16.20
CA LEU A 76 13.14 5.65 16.77
C LEU A 76 13.89 5.42 18.09
N GLN A 77 13.44 4.46 18.91
CA GLN A 77 14.12 3.97 20.10
C GLN A 77 15.43 3.26 19.74
N TRP A 78 15.41 2.33 18.77
CA TRP A 78 16.63 1.66 18.29
C TRP A 78 17.68 2.66 17.80
N LYS A 79 17.30 3.66 17.00
CA LYS A 79 18.21 4.76 16.58
C LYS A 79 18.65 5.68 17.74
N GLY A 80 18.23 5.43 18.97
CA GLY A 80 18.68 6.14 20.18
C GLY A 80 19.64 5.32 21.05
N LEU A 81 19.86 4.04 20.72
CA LEU A 81 20.79 3.15 21.43
C LEU A 81 22.25 3.41 21.01
N ALA A 82 23.21 2.86 21.76
CA ALA A 82 24.62 2.89 21.37
C ALA A 82 24.87 2.04 20.12
N ASP A 83 25.91 2.35 19.34
CA ASP A 83 26.20 1.68 18.05
C ASP A 83 26.41 0.16 18.20
N GLU A 84 26.96 -0.29 19.33
CA GLU A 84 27.11 -1.72 19.65
C GLU A 84 25.76 -2.44 19.80
N GLU A 85 24.82 -1.83 20.53
CA GLU A 85 23.47 -2.36 20.70
C GLU A 85 22.68 -2.31 19.39
N GLN A 86 22.87 -1.25 18.59
CA GLN A 86 22.19 -1.10 17.30
C GLN A 86 22.55 -2.25 16.35
N ARG A 87 23.84 -2.64 16.28
CA ARG A 87 24.32 -3.74 15.43
C ARG A 87 23.67 -5.09 15.77
N GLY A 88 23.38 -5.34 17.05
CA GLY A 88 22.80 -6.62 17.49
C GLY A 88 21.29 -6.75 17.32
N ARG A 89 20.55 -5.66 17.07
CA ARG A 89 19.07 -5.63 17.16
C ARG A 89 18.39 -4.75 16.11
N VAL A 90 18.84 -4.83 14.85
CA VAL A 90 18.26 -4.03 13.75
C VAL A 90 16.77 -4.35 13.53
N PRO A 91 15.84 -3.38 13.68
CA PRO A 91 14.42 -3.62 13.46
C PRO A 91 14.12 -3.92 11.99
N ARG A 92 13.33 -4.97 11.76
CA ARG A 92 12.92 -5.39 10.42
C ARG A 92 11.85 -4.43 9.83
N PRO A 93 11.83 -4.21 8.51
CA PRO A 93 10.77 -3.42 7.87
C PRO A 93 9.40 -4.09 8.09
N HIS A 94 8.37 -3.27 8.33
CA HIS A 94 6.99 -3.71 8.49
C HIS A 94 6.08 -3.07 7.44
N LEU A 95 4.99 -3.74 7.07
CA LEU A 95 3.88 -3.17 6.31
C LEU A 95 2.60 -3.30 7.13
N VAL A 96 1.98 -2.17 7.43
CA VAL A 96 0.59 -2.09 7.89
C VAL A 96 -0.29 -1.91 6.66
N SER A 97 -1.33 -2.72 6.52
CA SER A 97 -2.30 -2.61 5.43
C SER A 97 -3.73 -2.79 5.94
N PHE A 98 -4.70 -2.10 5.35
CA PHE A 98 -6.08 -2.11 5.83
C PHE A 98 -7.05 -1.55 4.79
N GLU A 99 -8.33 -1.90 4.95
CA GLU A 99 -9.45 -1.23 4.30
C GLU A 99 -10.05 -0.22 5.30
N PRO A 100 -10.03 1.09 5.04
CA PRO A 100 -10.35 2.12 6.03
C PRO A 100 -11.86 2.44 6.15
N THR A 101 -12.30 2.95 7.31
CA THR A 101 -13.59 3.67 7.40
C THR A 101 -13.52 5.04 6.69
N PRO A 102 -14.64 5.61 6.23
CA PRO A 102 -14.67 6.90 5.54
C PRO A 102 -13.97 8.03 6.33
N THR A 103 -12.86 8.52 5.80
CA THR A 103 -11.98 9.53 6.41
C THR A 103 -11.40 10.44 5.34
N LEU A 104 -11.64 11.75 5.42
CA LEU A 104 -10.88 12.75 4.68
C LEU A 104 -9.66 13.15 5.50
N THR A 105 -8.46 12.99 4.93
CA THR A 105 -7.23 13.50 5.56
C THR A 105 -6.83 14.82 4.92
N LEU A 106 -6.38 15.75 5.75
CA LEU A 106 -5.83 17.04 5.33
C LEU A 106 -4.31 16.97 5.45
N GLY A 107 -3.59 17.15 4.34
CA GLY A 107 -2.12 17.14 4.33
C GLY A 107 -1.51 18.46 4.80
N ARG A 108 -0.18 18.51 4.95
CA ARG A 108 0.54 19.72 5.44
C ARG A 108 0.40 20.97 4.56
N ARG A 109 -0.04 20.85 3.31
CA ARG A 109 -0.27 21.99 2.39
C ARG A 109 -1.73 22.45 2.37
N GLN A 110 -2.63 21.72 3.02
CA GLN A 110 -4.07 22.02 3.02
C GLN A 110 -4.35 23.20 3.97
N PRO A 111 -4.94 24.32 3.49
CA PRO A 111 -5.42 25.38 4.36
C PRO A 111 -6.53 24.88 5.31
N PRO A 112 -6.71 25.52 6.48
CA PRO A 112 -7.85 25.25 7.36
C PRO A 112 -9.17 25.30 6.61
N LEU A 113 -10.05 24.33 6.87
CA LEU A 113 -11.37 24.26 6.24
C LEU A 113 -12.30 25.32 6.82
N THR A 114 -13.16 25.88 5.97
CA THR A 114 -14.30 26.68 6.44
C THR A 114 -15.37 25.77 7.09
N PRO A 115 -16.25 26.29 7.94
CA PRO A 115 -17.35 25.49 8.53
C PRO A 115 -18.22 24.79 7.47
N ALA A 116 -18.46 25.44 6.32
CA ALA A 116 -19.20 24.86 5.21
C ALA A 116 -18.45 23.69 4.54
N GLN A 117 -17.13 23.80 4.35
CA GLN A 117 -16.30 22.71 3.84
C GLN A 117 -16.26 21.53 4.81
N THR A 118 -16.08 21.79 6.10
CA THR A 118 -16.12 20.75 7.15
C THR A 118 -17.47 20.03 7.17
N SER A 119 -18.59 20.78 7.14
CA SER A 119 -19.93 20.20 7.08
C SER A 119 -20.15 19.35 5.82
N ARG A 120 -19.71 19.81 4.64
CA ARG A 120 -19.77 19.05 3.39
C ARG A 120 -18.92 17.78 3.42
N PHE A 121 -17.75 17.82 4.05
CA PHE A 121 -16.87 16.65 4.20
C PHE A 121 -17.52 15.61 5.11
N GLN A 122 -18.13 16.04 6.21
CA GLN A 122 -18.80 15.19 7.21
C GLN A 122 -20.26 14.85 6.87
N ALA A 123 -20.80 15.28 5.72
CA ALA A 123 -22.15 14.93 5.29
C ALA A 123 -22.33 13.40 5.18
N PRO A 124 -23.55 12.83 5.33
CA PRO A 124 -23.78 11.40 5.17
C PRO A 124 -23.21 10.87 3.85
N LEU A 125 -22.58 9.69 3.89
CA LEU A 125 -22.02 9.00 2.73
C LEU A 125 -22.55 7.56 2.70
N SER A 126 -23.39 7.24 1.72
CA SER A 126 -23.82 5.87 1.42
C SER A 126 -22.70 5.11 0.70
N VAL A 127 -22.33 3.97 1.26
CA VAL A 127 -21.30 3.07 0.74
C VAL A 127 -21.94 1.73 0.43
N THR A 128 -21.76 1.25 -0.80
CA THR A 128 -22.13 -0.10 -1.24
C THR A 128 -21.03 -0.65 -2.14
N LEU A 129 -20.64 -1.92 -1.95
CA LEU A 129 -19.59 -2.57 -2.73
C LEU A 129 -20.10 -3.93 -3.25
N PRO A 130 -20.96 -3.94 -4.29
CA PRO A 130 -21.68 -5.14 -4.72
C PRO A 130 -20.84 -6.10 -5.56
N SER A 131 -19.76 -5.63 -6.21
CA SER A 131 -19.03 -6.40 -7.24
C SER A 131 -17.86 -7.23 -6.71
N ARG A 132 -17.53 -7.15 -5.43
CA ARG A 132 -16.38 -7.85 -4.82
C ARG A 132 -16.77 -9.23 -4.28
N ARG A 133 -15.78 -10.10 -4.05
CA ARG A 133 -15.94 -11.48 -3.55
C ARG A 133 -16.90 -11.64 -2.35
N SER A 134 -16.85 -10.69 -1.43
CA SER A 134 -17.76 -10.59 -0.28
C SER A 134 -18.45 -9.22 -0.31
N PRO A 135 -19.64 -9.11 -0.93
CA PRO A 135 -20.33 -7.85 -1.12
C PRO A 135 -20.59 -7.11 0.19
N VAL A 136 -20.49 -5.78 0.15
CA VAL A 136 -20.92 -4.91 1.26
C VAL A 136 -22.28 -4.34 0.92
N PRO A 137 -23.33 -4.65 1.71
CA PRO A 137 -24.65 -4.03 1.53
C PRO A 137 -24.56 -2.53 1.82
N GLU A 138 -25.54 -1.76 1.35
CA GLU A 138 -25.53 -0.31 1.56
C GLU A 138 -25.47 0.03 3.06
N ARG A 139 -24.51 0.88 3.42
CA ARG A 139 -24.31 1.42 4.76
C ARG A 139 -24.01 2.92 4.66
N THR A 140 -24.73 3.73 5.41
CA THR A 140 -24.46 5.16 5.54
C THR A 140 -23.44 5.41 6.63
N PHE A 141 -22.44 6.24 6.34
CA PHE A 141 -21.39 6.66 7.25
C PHE A 141 -21.36 8.19 7.38
N THR A 142 -20.85 8.70 8.50
CA THR A 142 -20.41 10.09 8.66
C THR A 142 -18.89 10.11 8.52
N PRO A 143 -18.30 10.68 7.45
CA PRO A 143 -16.86 10.65 7.27
C PRO A 143 -16.10 11.48 8.32
N ASP A 144 -15.00 10.94 8.81
CA ASP A 144 -14.08 11.65 9.69
C ASP A 144 -13.26 12.69 8.91
N VAL A 145 -12.82 13.76 9.58
CA VAL A 145 -11.89 14.76 9.02
C VAL A 145 -10.65 14.87 9.92
N ARG A 146 -9.47 14.52 9.40
CA ARG A 146 -8.24 14.38 10.19
C ARG A 146 -7.09 15.20 9.60
N GLN A 147 -6.47 16.08 10.40
CA GLN A 147 -5.21 16.73 10.02
C GLN A 147 -4.05 15.74 10.13
N THR A 148 -3.15 15.73 9.14
CA THR A 148 -2.08 14.73 9.02
C THR A 148 -0.73 15.34 8.62
N SER A 149 0.35 14.61 8.89
CA SER A 149 1.73 15.03 8.62
C SER A 149 2.23 14.74 7.18
N ARG A 150 1.43 14.07 6.34
CA ARG A 150 1.79 13.79 4.93
C ARG A 150 1.95 15.06 4.09
N GLY A 151 2.67 14.91 2.99
CA GLY A 151 2.62 15.88 1.89
C GLY A 151 1.23 15.94 1.21
N GLY A 152 1.04 16.95 0.38
CA GLY A 152 -0.18 17.16 -0.43
C GLY A 152 -1.30 17.93 0.26
N LEU A 153 -2.42 18.05 -0.47
CA LEU A 153 -3.70 18.66 -0.06
C LEU A 153 -4.67 17.60 0.48
N THR A 154 -5.96 17.87 0.58
CA THR A 154 -7.00 16.88 0.96
C THR A 154 -6.96 15.60 0.09
N THR A 155 -7.20 14.44 0.72
CA THR A 155 -7.55 13.18 0.03
C THR A 155 -8.57 12.40 0.86
N TYR A 156 -9.28 11.48 0.22
CA TYR A 156 -10.20 10.56 0.88
C TYR A 156 -9.59 9.15 1.04
N HIS A 157 -9.95 8.52 2.15
CA HIS A 157 -9.80 7.10 2.43
C HIS A 157 -11.16 6.53 2.83
N GLY A 158 -11.51 5.34 2.36
CA GLY A 158 -12.70 4.64 2.83
C GLY A 158 -12.84 3.24 2.22
N PRO A 159 -14.01 2.61 2.40
CA PRO A 159 -14.29 1.30 1.87
C PRO A 159 -14.05 1.22 0.35
N GLY A 160 -13.53 0.07 -0.08
CA GLY A 160 -13.09 -0.20 -1.44
C GLY A 160 -11.72 0.41 -1.81
N GLN A 161 -10.98 0.95 -0.84
CA GLN A 161 -9.61 1.42 -1.01
C GLN A 161 -8.65 0.58 -0.16
N LEU A 162 -7.58 0.05 -0.77
CA LEU A 162 -6.52 -0.65 -0.06
C LEU A 162 -5.42 0.34 0.35
N VAL A 163 -5.28 0.58 1.65
CA VAL A 163 -4.22 1.44 2.21
C VAL A 163 -3.03 0.60 2.64
N LEU A 164 -1.82 1.04 2.28
CA LEU A 164 -0.55 0.33 2.43
C LEU A 164 0.53 1.28 2.97
N TRP A 165 0.93 1.07 4.23
CA TRP A 165 1.89 1.92 4.95
C TRP A 165 3.14 1.12 5.37
N PRO A 166 4.23 1.12 4.57
CA PRO A 166 5.49 0.55 5.00
C PRO A 166 6.16 1.41 6.07
N VAL A 167 6.50 0.78 7.19
CA VAL A 167 7.27 1.34 8.30
C VAL A 167 8.66 0.70 8.29
N LEU A 168 9.65 1.48 7.84
CA LEU A 168 11.04 1.08 7.75
C LEU A 168 11.97 2.26 8.02
N ASP A 169 13.22 1.98 8.40
CA ASP A 169 14.30 2.96 8.30
C ASP A 169 14.89 2.90 6.89
N MET A 170 14.81 4.02 6.16
CA MET A 170 15.35 4.15 4.80
C MET A 170 16.87 3.92 4.74
N HIS A 171 17.58 4.09 5.86
CA HIS A 171 19.02 3.85 5.99
C HIS A 171 19.33 2.57 6.81
N SER A 172 18.37 1.63 6.93
CA SER A 172 18.62 0.33 7.57
C SER A 172 19.77 -0.42 6.87
N PRO A 173 20.65 -1.11 7.62
CA PRO A 173 21.70 -1.96 7.05
C PRO A 173 21.15 -3.29 6.47
N LEU A 174 19.85 -3.56 6.58
CA LEU A 174 19.23 -4.80 6.05
C LEU A 174 19.00 -4.77 4.52
N PHE A 175 19.11 -3.61 3.87
CA PHE A 175 18.85 -3.42 2.45
C PHE A 175 19.58 -2.18 1.92
N ALA A 176 19.73 -2.06 0.60
CA ALA A 176 20.34 -0.88 -0.01
C ALA A 176 19.57 0.40 0.37
N HIS A 177 20.29 1.47 0.73
CA HIS A 177 19.68 2.70 1.24
C HIS A 177 18.70 3.35 0.25
N TYR A 178 17.69 4.04 0.79
CA TYR A 178 16.76 4.83 -0.01
C TYR A 178 17.04 6.32 0.10
N SER A 179 17.06 7.00 -1.06
CA SER A 179 16.63 8.40 -1.15
C SER A 179 15.10 8.51 -1.08
N VAL A 180 14.57 9.70 -0.76
CA VAL A 180 13.12 9.95 -0.74
C VAL A 180 12.48 9.63 -2.10
N MET A 181 13.14 10.00 -3.20
CA MET A 181 12.67 9.70 -4.56
C MET A 181 12.65 8.20 -4.83
N SER A 182 13.74 7.47 -4.55
CA SER A 182 13.76 6.01 -4.76
C SER A 182 12.76 5.24 -3.90
N TYR A 183 12.40 5.75 -2.72
CA TYR A 183 11.34 5.15 -1.89
C TYR A 183 9.95 5.39 -2.50
N ALA A 184 9.69 6.61 -2.97
CA ALA A 184 8.48 6.97 -3.70
C ALA A 184 8.32 6.13 -4.98
N SER A 185 9.36 6.05 -5.81
CA SER A 185 9.38 5.22 -7.02
C SER A 185 9.13 3.75 -6.71
N HIS A 186 9.67 3.22 -5.61
CA HIS A 186 9.44 1.82 -5.23
C HIS A 186 7.98 1.54 -4.81
N LEU A 187 7.34 2.45 -4.07
CA LEU A 187 5.90 2.36 -3.75
C LEU A 187 5.04 2.34 -5.01
N GLU A 188 5.35 3.22 -5.97
CA GLU A 188 4.65 3.32 -7.25
C GLU A 188 4.91 2.10 -8.12
N ALA A 189 6.17 1.69 -8.30
CA ALA A 189 6.58 0.50 -9.06
C ALA A 189 5.88 -0.78 -8.56
N THR A 190 5.87 -0.99 -7.24
CA THR A 190 5.16 -2.10 -6.60
C THR A 190 3.67 -2.10 -6.93
N THR A 191 3.06 -0.92 -6.88
CA THR A 191 1.62 -0.73 -7.14
C THR A 191 1.28 -0.91 -8.62
N ARG A 192 2.08 -0.37 -9.53
CA ARG A 192 1.94 -0.57 -10.99
C ARG A 192 2.03 -2.06 -11.34
N ARG A 193 3.00 -2.78 -10.77
CA ARG A 193 3.15 -4.22 -10.97
C ARG A 193 1.98 -5.02 -10.39
N LEU A 194 1.46 -4.69 -9.21
CA LEU A 194 0.23 -5.33 -8.69
C LEU A 194 -0.95 -5.14 -9.67
N LEU A 195 -1.17 -3.91 -10.15
CA LEU A 195 -2.28 -3.57 -11.04
C LEU A 195 -2.15 -4.26 -12.41
N ALA A 196 -0.93 -4.40 -12.94
CA ALA A 196 -0.65 -5.15 -14.15
C ALA A 196 -0.81 -6.67 -13.97
N ASP A 197 -0.17 -7.24 -12.93
CA ASP A 197 -0.16 -8.70 -12.66
C ASP A 197 -1.57 -9.27 -12.44
N ILE A 198 -2.44 -8.54 -11.73
CA ILE A 198 -3.77 -9.03 -11.31
C ILE A 198 -4.87 -8.56 -12.27
N PHE A 199 -4.89 -7.26 -12.61
CA PHE A 199 -6.00 -6.65 -13.35
C PHE A 199 -5.68 -6.36 -14.82
N GLY A 200 -4.43 -6.56 -15.26
CA GLY A 200 -4.00 -6.21 -16.62
C GLY A 200 -3.96 -4.70 -16.90
N LEU A 201 -4.07 -3.86 -15.87
CA LEU A 201 -4.20 -2.41 -16.02
C LEU A 201 -2.84 -1.76 -16.33
N LYS A 202 -2.77 -1.10 -17.50
CA LYS A 202 -1.60 -0.30 -17.90
C LYS A 202 -1.60 1.02 -17.14
N THR A 203 -0.48 1.34 -16.50
CA THR A 203 -0.35 2.48 -15.60
C THR A 203 0.97 3.21 -15.74
N TYR A 204 0.99 4.50 -15.40
CA TYR A 204 2.16 5.38 -15.39
C TYR A 204 2.24 6.20 -14.08
N THR A 205 3.33 6.95 -13.96
CA THR A 205 3.69 7.83 -12.84
C THR A 205 4.17 9.15 -13.40
N THR A 206 4.06 10.23 -12.62
CA THR A 206 4.63 11.53 -12.98
C THR A 206 5.46 12.07 -11.82
N ARG A 207 6.52 12.82 -12.13
CA ARG A 207 7.41 13.39 -11.10
C ARG A 207 6.71 14.41 -10.22
N ASP A 208 5.86 15.23 -10.82
CA ASP A 208 5.25 16.39 -10.16
C ASP A 208 3.97 16.04 -9.39
N GLU A 209 3.32 14.92 -9.72
CA GLU A 209 2.08 14.49 -9.07
C GLU A 209 2.11 13.02 -8.63
N PRO A 210 2.83 12.71 -7.53
CA PRO A 210 3.06 11.37 -7.04
C PRO A 210 1.80 10.52 -6.88
N GLY A 211 1.96 9.22 -7.10
CA GLY A 211 0.89 8.24 -7.20
C GLY A 211 0.84 7.57 -8.58
N VAL A 212 -0.09 6.64 -8.73
CA VAL A 212 -0.24 5.83 -9.95
C VAL A 212 -1.46 6.28 -10.74
N TRP A 213 -1.28 6.42 -12.04
CA TRP A 213 -2.24 6.90 -13.03
C TRP A 213 -2.54 5.83 -14.07
N VAL A 214 -3.75 5.83 -14.63
CA VAL A 214 -4.11 4.93 -15.75
C VAL A 214 -4.01 5.68 -17.08
N TYR A 215 -3.55 4.99 -18.13
CA TYR A 215 -3.56 5.56 -19.48
C TYR A 215 -5.00 5.78 -19.97
N THR A 216 -5.27 6.96 -20.54
CA THR A 216 -6.57 7.33 -21.09
C THR A 216 -6.46 7.55 -22.60
N SER A 217 -7.58 7.44 -23.31
CA SER A 217 -7.66 7.81 -24.73
C SER A 217 -7.46 9.32 -24.91
N ALA A 218 -6.91 9.75 -26.05
CA ALA A 218 -6.69 11.16 -26.35
C ALA A 218 -7.97 12.00 -26.14
N GLY A 219 -7.85 13.12 -25.43
CA GLY A 219 -8.96 14.00 -25.09
C GLY A 219 -9.76 13.62 -23.82
N GLN A 220 -9.43 12.50 -23.16
CA GLN A 220 -10.00 12.14 -21.85
C GLN A 220 -9.12 12.66 -20.70
N PRO A 221 -9.72 13.17 -19.60
CA PRO A 221 -8.96 13.66 -18.45
C PRO A 221 -8.12 12.55 -17.80
N GLU A 222 -6.93 12.89 -17.30
CA GLU A 222 -6.07 11.95 -16.57
C GLU A 222 -6.76 11.45 -15.30
N ARG A 223 -6.61 10.16 -14.99
CA ARG A 223 -7.26 9.52 -13.83
C ARG A 223 -6.25 8.86 -12.89
N LYS A 224 -6.25 9.28 -11.62
CA LYS A 224 -5.40 8.70 -10.57
C LYS A 224 -6.07 7.46 -9.95
N ILE A 225 -5.40 6.32 -9.99
CA ILE A 225 -5.87 5.05 -9.38
C ILE A 225 -5.23 4.76 -8.02
N ALA A 226 -4.07 5.35 -7.73
CA ALA A 226 -3.49 5.29 -6.39
C ALA A 226 -2.89 6.63 -5.95
N ALA A 227 -3.26 7.10 -4.76
CA ALA A 227 -2.71 8.30 -4.15
C ALA A 227 -1.52 7.94 -3.24
N MET A 228 -0.41 8.66 -3.37
CA MET A 228 0.76 8.48 -2.52
C MET A 228 0.99 9.71 -1.62
N GLY A 229 1.21 9.47 -0.34
CA GLY A 229 1.47 10.49 0.67
C GLY A 229 2.35 9.94 1.78
N VAL A 230 3.66 10.16 1.67
CA VAL A 230 4.65 9.68 2.63
C VAL A 230 5.06 10.77 3.63
N HIS A 231 5.53 10.33 4.79
CA HIS A 231 6.21 11.17 5.78
C HIS A 231 7.43 10.42 6.34
N HIS A 232 8.45 11.13 6.83
CA HIS A 232 9.64 10.52 7.41
C HIS A 232 10.16 11.34 8.59
N ARG A 233 10.70 10.67 9.61
CA ARG A 233 11.36 11.29 10.77
C ARG A 233 12.62 10.48 11.10
N ARG A 234 13.80 11.11 11.11
CA ARG A 234 15.10 10.42 11.28
C ARG A 234 15.24 9.19 10.34
N HIS A 235 14.86 9.36 9.07
CA HIS A 235 14.81 8.29 8.04
C HIS A 235 13.77 7.16 8.27
N VAL A 236 13.02 7.18 9.38
CA VAL A 236 11.91 6.24 9.63
C VAL A 236 10.64 6.70 8.93
N THR A 237 10.14 5.88 8.00
CA THR A 237 8.96 6.16 7.17
C THR A 237 7.66 6.12 7.98
N ALA A 238 6.63 6.73 7.40
CA ALA A 238 5.25 6.77 7.86
C ALA A 238 4.34 6.93 6.64
N LEU A 239 3.11 6.46 6.76
CA LEU A 239 2.10 6.49 5.71
C LEU A 239 2.61 5.77 4.46
N GLY A 240 2.12 6.08 3.26
CA GLY A 240 2.46 5.30 2.08
C GLY A 240 1.55 5.57 0.89
N ILE A 241 0.94 4.50 0.38
CA ILE A 241 0.10 4.52 -0.82
C ILE A 241 -1.30 3.98 -0.53
N ALA A 242 -2.29 4.53 -1.21
CA ALA A 242 -3.70 4.14 -1.10
C ALA A 242 -4.23 3.85 -2.50
N VAL A 243 -4.61 2.61 -2.76
CA VAL A 243 -5.02 2.10 -4.07
C VAL A 243 -6.53 1.98 -4.12
N ASN A 244 -7.16 2.63 -5.09
CA ASN A 244 -8.60 2.57 -5.30
C ASN A 244 -8.95 1.25 -6.01
N ILE A 245 -9.57 0.29 -5.31
CA ILE A 245 -9.93 -1.00 -5.87
C ILE A 245 -11.38 -0.96 -6.38
N ASP A 246 -12.36 -0.94 -5.49
CA ASP A 246 -13.79 -0.92 -5.80
C ASP A 246 -14.55 0.27 -5.20
N ILE A 247 -13.82 1.20 -4.56
CA ILE A 247 -14.33 2.50 -4.10
C ILE A 247 -15.10 3.25 -5.20
N PRO A 248 -16.27 3.87 -4.88
CA PRO A 248 -16.98 4.77 -5.78
C PRO A 248 -16.14 5.98 -6.21
N VAL A 249 -16.19 6.29 -7.50
CA VAL A 249 -15.48 7.41 -8.14
C VAL A 249 -16.38 8.26 -9.06
N GLU A 250 -17.62 7.83 -9.23
CA GLU A 250 -18.65 8.44 -10.07
C GLU A 250 -19.96 8.59 -9.29
N GLY A 251 -20.85 9.48 -9.73
CA GLY A 251 -22.13 9.75 -9.07
C GLY A 251 -22.12 10.98 -8.14
N PRO A 252 -23.27 11.27 -7.50
CA PRO A 252 -23.45 12.40 -6.59
C PRO A 252 -22.64 12.27 -5.28
N GLU A 253 -22.50 13.37 -4.53
CA GLU A 253 -21.55 13.45 -3.40
C GLU A 253 -21.91 12.63 -2.16
N ASP A 254 -23.14 12.17 -2.06
CA ASP A 254 -23.66 11.23 -1.07
C ASP A 254 -23.21 9.78 -1.33
N VAL A 255 -22.75 9.44 -2.53
CA VAL A 255 -22.11 8.14 -2.86
C VAL A 255 -20.65 8.27 -3.30
N ASN A 256 -20.28 9.39 -3.92
CA ASN A 256 -18.96 9.67 -4.45
C ASN A 256 -18.19 10.63 -3.52
N PRO A 257 -17.29 10.12 -2.67
CA PRO A 257 -16.57 10.96 -1.72
C PRO A 257 -15.64 11.99 -2.40
N TRP A 258 -15.23 11.72 -3.64
CA TRP A 258 -14.33 12.58 -4.41
C TRP A 258 -15.04 13.80 -5.00
N ALA A 259 -16.38 13.80 -5.10
CA ALA A 259 -17.15 14.97 -5.55
C ALA A 259 -17.21 16.10 -4.51
N ARG A 260 -16.80 15.84 -3.25
CA ARG A 260 -16.86 16.78 -2.13
C ARG A 260 -15.74 17.83 -2.13
N PHE A 261 -14.64 17.59 -2.84
CA PHE A 261 -13.46 18.46 -2.93
C PHE A 261 -12.81 18.33 -4.32
N VAL A 262 -11.92 19.26 -4.69
CA VAL A 262 -11.11 19.12 -5.91
C VAL A 262 -9.91 18.21 -5.62
N PRO A 263 -9.82 16.99 -6.19
CA PRO A 263 -8.72 16.08 -5.89
C PRO A 263 -7.38 16.66 -6.35
N CYS A 264 -6.34 16.53 -5.52
CA CYS A 264 -5.02 17.12 -5.75
C CYS A 264 -4.98 18.66 -5.94
N GLY A 265 -6.11 19.38 -5.90
CA GLY A 265 -6.20 20.81 -6.20
C GLY A 265 -5.97 21.15 -7.68
N LEU A 266 -6.20 20.19 -8.58
CA LEU A 266 -5.94 20.32 -10.01
C LEU A 266 -7.23 20.18 -10.81
N GLU A 267 -7.61 21.25 -11.51
CA GLU A 267 -8.72 21.21 -12.47
C GLU A 267 -8.35 20.32 -13.66
N GLY A 268 -9.34 19.57 -14.18
CA GLY A 268 -9.15 18.67 -15.32
C GLY A 268 -8.56 17.28 -15.01
N LYS A 269 -8.27 16.97 -13.73
CA LYS A 269 -7.83 15.63 -13.31
C LYS A 269 -8.86 14.93 -12.42
N LEU A 270 -9.06 13.64 -12.66
CA LEU A 270 -10.02 12.81 -11.94
C LEU A 270 -9.33 11.70 -11.14
N VAL A 271 -10.13 10.97 -10.39
CA VAL A 271 -9.74 9.68 -9.81
C VAL A 271 -10.41 8.54 -10.57
N THR A 272 -9.89 7.33 -10.41
CA THR A 272 -10.55 6.09 -10.85
C THR A 272 -10.34 4.99 -9.82
N SER A 273 -10.98 3.84 -10.03
CA SER A 273 -10.78 2.60 -9.27
C SER A 273 -10.67 1.41 -10.22
N VAL A 274 -10.06 0.31 -9.77
CA VAL A 274 -9.96 -0.94 -10.54
C VAL A 274 -11.33 -1.37 -11.07
N ALA A 275 -12.39 -1.29 -10.26
CA ALA A 275 -13.75 -1.63 -10.65
C ALA A 275 -14.33 -0.69 -11.72
N ALA A 276 -13.94 0.58 -11.75
CA ALA A 276 -14.37 1.50 -12.82
C ALA A 276 -13.67 1.16 -14.15
N GLU A 277 -12.36 0.93 -14.15
CA GLU A 277 -11.60 0.58 -15.37
C GLU A 277 -11.97 -0.84 -15.91
N LEU A 278 -12.28 -1.79 -15.03
CA LEU A 278 -12.78 -3.11 -15.43
C LEU A 278 -14.22 -3.06 -15.95
N ARG A 279 -15.10 -2.21 -15.38
CA ARG A 279 -16.42 -1.93 -15.98
C ARG A 279 -16.28 -1.35 -17.39
N GLY A 280 -15.39 -0.37 -17.57
CA GLY A 280 -15.16 0.30 -18.84
C GLY A 280 -14.60 -0.62 -19.94
N SER A 281 -13.88 -1.69 -19.56
CA SER A 281 -13.35 -2.69 -20.49
C SER A 281 -14.22 -3.96 -20.62
N GLY A 282 -15.28 -4.10 -19.81
CA GLY A 282 -16.19 -5.25 -19.81
C GLY A 282 -15.68 -6.49 -19.06
N ASP A 283 -14.44 -6.49 -18.56
CA ASP A 283 -13.85 -7.64 -17.84
C ASP A 283 -14.18 -7.61 -16.34
N MET A 284 -15.48 -7.73 -16.04
CA MET A 284 -16.00 -7.78 -14.67
C MET A 284 -15.66 -9.07 -13.93
N SER A 285 -15.20 -10.10 -14.64
CA SER A 285 -14.91 -11.43 -14.09
C SER A 285 -13.89 -11.37 -12.94
N ARG A 286 -12.89 -10.49 -13.06
CA ARG A 286 -11.78 -10.38 -12.10
C ARG A 286 -12.15 -9.70 -10.79
N LEU A 287 -13.35 -9.15 -10.62
CA LEU A 287 -13.73 -8.43 -9.40
C LEU A 287 -14.11 -9.37 -8.23
N SER A 288 -14.49 -10.61 -8.52
CA SER A 288 -14.81 -11.63 -7.52
C SER A 288 -13.62 -12.45 -7.02
N ASP A 289 -12.45 -12.34 -7.66
CA ASP A 289 -11.36 -13.32 -7.49
C ASP A 289 -10.38 -12.98 -6.35
N TRP A 290 -10.55 -11.83 -5.71
CA TRP A 290 -9.64 -11.30 -4.69
C TRP A 290 -10.38 -10.82 -3.43
N ASP A 291 -9.61 -10.60 -2.38
CA ASP A 291 -10.00 -9.84 -1.19
C ASP A 291 -8.85 -8.89 -0.80
N MET A 292 -9.15 -7.89 0.04
CA MET A 292 -8.18 -6.85 0.40
C MET A 292 -6.91 -7.42 1.06
N ALA A 293 -7.04 -8.50 1.82
CA ALA A 293 -5.92 -9.15 2.50
C ALA A 293 -4.97 -9.87 1.51
N SER A 294 -5.52 -10.57 0.52
CA SER A 294 -4.74 -11.24 -0.53
C SER A 294 -4.07 -10.25 -1.49
N LEU A 295 -4.75 -9.16 -1.86
CA LEU A 295 -4.12 -8.05 -2.61
C LEU A 295 -2.98 -7.42 -1.81
N ALA A 296 -3.19 -7.15 -0.51
CA ALA A 296 -2.16 -6.62 0.36
C ALA A 296 -0.95 -7.56 0.49
N ALA A 297 -1.19 -8.88 0.61
CA ALA A 297 -0.12 -9.88 0.68
C ALA A 297 0.66 -10.00 -0.64
N ARG A 298 -0.01 -9.85 -1.80
CA ARG A 298 0.66 -9.80 -3.11
C ARG A 298 1.51 -8.53 -3.24
N TRP A 299 0.98 -7.37 -2.86
CA TRP A 299 1.73 -6.10 -2.82
C TRP A 299 2.94 -6.21 -1.90
N ALA A 300 2.77 -6.76 -0.69
CA ALA A 300 3.83 -6.98 0.29
C ALA A 300 4.98 -7.82 -0.28
N LYS A 301 4.66 -8.90 -1.02
CA LYS A 301 5.66 -9.74 -1.69
C LYS A 301 6.44 -8.95 -2.75
N ILE A 302 5.76 -8.17 -3.60
CA ILE A 302 6.41 -7.37 -4.64
C ILE A 302 7.33 -6.31 -4.00
N PHE A 303 6.90 -5.66 -2.92
CA PHE A 303 7.72 -4.67 -2.20
C PHE A 303 8.94 -5.32 -1.52
N ASP A 304 8.78 -6.53 -0.99
CA ASP A 304 9.89 -7.26 -0.37
C ASP A 304 10.94 -7.69 -1.40
N GLU A 305 10.53 -8.05 -2.62
CA GLU A 305 11.44 -8.30 -3.75
C GLU A 305 12.34 -7.07 -4.03
N GLY A 306 11.81 -5.85 -3.97
CA GLY A 306 12.58 -4.60 -4.13
C GLY A 306 13.33 -4.12 -2.87
N LEU A 307 13.02 -4.65 -1.69
CA LEU A 307 13.88 -4.49 -0.50
C LEU A 307 15.14 -5.34 -0.63
N VAL A 308 15.00 -6.59 -1.06
CA VAL A 308 16.10 -7.56 -1.25
C VAL A 308 16.97 -7.22 -2.45
N ASP A 309 16.39 -6.75 -3.54
CA ASP A 309 17.06 -6.46 -4.81
C ASP A 309 16.66 -5.06 -5.30
N ASP A 310 17.58 -4.10 -5.18
CA ASP A 310 17.29 -2.70 -5.46
C ASP A 310 17.07 -2.40 -6.95
N THR A 311 17.50 -3.29 -7.84
CA THR A 311 17.18 -3.21 -9.27
C THR A 311 15.68 -3.36 -9.55
N LYS A 312 14.92 -3.98 -8.63
CA LYS A 312 13.47 -4.17 -8.73
C LYS A 312 12.65 -3.01 -8.15
N ARG A 313 13.30 -1.94 -7.67
CA ARG A 313 12.62 -0.74 -7.12
C ARG A 313 12.02 0.17 -8.18
N ASP A 314 12.33 -0.08 -9.45
CA ASP A 314 11.76 0.57 -10.62
C ASP A 314 11.34 -0.53 -11.62
N VAL A 315 10.23 -0.32 -12.34
CA VAL A 315 9.75 -1.24 -13.37
C VAL A 315 10.38 -0.91 -14.75
N TYR A 316 10.97 0.29 -14.92
CA TYR A 316 11.41 0.79 -16.23
C TYR A 316 12.84 1.34 -16.29
N GLY A 317 13.53 1.54 -15.17
CA GLY A 317 14.94 1.99 -15.15
C GLY A 317 15.17 3.44 -15.57
N GLU A 318 14.10 4.20 -15.85
CA GLU A 318 14.13 5.59 -16.32
C GLU A 318 14.79 6.54 -15.29
N ALA A 319 14.91 6.12 -14.03
CA ALA A 319 15.54 6.90 -12.96
C ALA A 319 17.04 6.60 -12.70
N SER A 320 17.63 5.54 -13.28
CA SER A 320 18.91 5.00 -12.76
C SER A 320 20.13 4.96 -13.70
N THR A 321 20.01 5.14 -15.02
CA THR A 321 21.18 4.94 -15.91
C THR A 321 21.49 6.05 -16.95
N GLU A 322 20.51 6.66 -17.63
CA GLU A 322 20.82 7.56 -18.77
C GLU A 322 20.88 9.07 -18.42
N LEU A 323 20.02 9.57 -17.53
CA LEU A 323 19.93 11.01 -17.22
C LEU A 323 21.07 11.59 -16.37
N ARG A 324 22.08 10.80 -15.98
CA ARG A 324 23.27 11.28 -15.26
C ARG A 324 24.47 11.61 -16.16
N ARG A 325 24.37 11.43 -17.48
CA ARG A 325 25.45 11.77 -18.44
C ARG A 325 25.16 12.96 -19.36
N ALA A 326 23.96 13.54 -19.29
CA ALA A 326 23.55 14.68 -20.12
C ALA A 326 23.62 16.05 -19.39
N ALA A 327 24.40 16.14 -18.31
CA ALA A 327 24.55 17.35 -17.47
C ALA A 327 26.01 17.57 -17.01
N MET A 328 26.96 17.24 -17.90
CA MET A 328 28.33 17.76 -17.92
C MET A 328 28.57 18.42 -19.27
#